data_AF-A0A2N6EL45-F1
#
_entry.id   AF-A0A2N6EL45-F1
#
_cell.length_a   1.000
_cell.length_b   1.000
_cell.length_c   1.000
_cell.angle_alpha   90.00
_cell.angle_beta   90.00
_cell.angle_gamma   90.00
#
_symmetry.space_group_name_H-M   'P 1'
#
loop_
_entity.id
_entity.type
_entity.pdbx_description
1 polymer ?
#
loop_
_entity_poly.entity_id
_entity_poly.type
_entity_poly.pdbx_seq_one_letter_code
_entity_poly.pdbx_strand_id
1 'polypeptide(L)'
;MKTCQRILLIMSLLVFFQAIPALAHKINVFAYAEAGQVMTESYFADGRPVKQSRVRVYDSSEALLLEGKTDDQGLFNCPIPKVDTLTIEVRELLGHRNTYILRKPDIAAASMPAQDSR
;
A
#
# COMPACT_ATOMS: atom_id res chain seq x y z
N MET A 1 -37.90 -31.45 26.25
CA MET A 1 -36.59 -31.65 25.56
C MET A 1 -36.62 -31.19 24.09
N LYS A 2 -37.58 -31.62 23.27
CA LYS A 2 -37.66 -31.28 21.83
C LYS A 2 -37.80 -29.76 21.53
N THR A 3 -38.49 -29.01 22.40
CA THR A 3 -38.68 -27.55 22.26
C THR A 3 -37.39 -26.77 22.48
N CYS A 4 -36.58 -27.16 23.48
CA CYS A 4 -35.29 -26.55 23.76
C CYS A 4 -34.29 -26.81 22.63
N GLN A 5 -34.30 -28.04 22.07
CA GLN A 5 -33.48 -28.39 20.90
C GLN A 5 -33.83 -27.54 19.67
N ARG A 6 -35.12 -27.30 19.41
CA ARG A 6 -35.56 -26.44 18.28
C ARG A 6 -35.13 -24.99 18.47
N ILE A 7 -35.23 -24.47 19.70
CA ILE A 7 -34.79 -23.11 20.03
C ILE A 7 -33.28 -22.98 19.83
N LEU A 8 -32.49 -23.94 20.32
CA LEU A 8 -31.04 -23.96 20.12
C LEU A 8 -30.65 -24.03 18.64
N LEU A 9 -31.38 -24.81 17.83
CA LEU A 9 -31.14 -24.94 16.40
C LEU A 9 -31.47 -23.65 15.63
N ILE A 10 -32.57 -22.98 16.00
CA ILE A 10 -32.97 -21.68 15.42
C ILE A 10 -31.96 -20.59 15.81
N MET A 11 -31.52 -20.56 17.08
CA MET A 11 -30.49 -19.61 17.53
C MET A 11 -29.16 -19.83 16.83
N SER A 12 -28.73 -21.08 16.67
CA SER A 12 -27.54 -21.43 15.91
C SER A 12 -27.64 -20.95 14.46
N LEU A 13 -28.77 -21.21 13.79
CA LEU A 13 -28.99 -20.78 12.41
C LEU A 13 -28.99 -19.25 12.24
N LEU A 14 -29.56 -18.51 13.20
CA LEU A 14 -29.55 -17.04 13.22
C LEU A 14 -28.14 -16.46 13.35
N VAL A 15 -27.24 -17.09 14.11
CA VAL A 15 -25.85 -16.63 14.25
C VAL A 15 -25.08 -16.81 12.94
N PHE A 16 -25.28 -17.91 12.22
CA PHE A 16 -24.62 -18.14 10.93
C PHE A 16 -25.08 -17.18 9.83
N PHE A 17 -26.30 -16.61 9.94
CA PHE A 17 -26.81 -15.62 8.98
C PHE A 17 -26.20 -14.22 9.14
N GLN A 18 -25.44 -13.94 10.21
CA GLN A 18 -24.84 -12.63 10.47
C GLN A 18 -23.41 -12.48 9.95
N ALA A 19 -22.91 -13.42 9.14
CA ALA A 19 -21.60 -13.32 8.51
C ALA A 19 -21.62 -12.30 7.35
N ILE A 20 -21.60 -11.01 7.67
CA ILE A 20 -21.38 -9.95 6.68
C ILE A 20 -19.88 -9.89 6.38
N PRO A 21 -19.46 -9.88 5.10
CA PRO A 21 -18.06 -9.67 4.76
C PRO A 21 -17.58 -8.32 5.30
N ALA A 22 -16.55 -8.34 6.13
CA ALA A 22 -15.85 -7.12 6.52
C ALA A 22 -15.21 -6.52 5.26
N LEU A 23 -15.67 -5.34 4.86
CA LEU A 23 -15.12 -4.59 3.73
C LEU A 23 -13.80 -3.96 4.21
N ALA A 24 -12.76 -4.80 4.31
CA ALA A 24 -11.41 -4.35 4.63
C ALA A 24 -10.95 -3.42 3.51
N HIS A 25 -10.57 -2.20 3.88
CA HIS A 25 -10.17 -1.17 2.94
C HIS A 25 -8.79 -1.51 2.39
N LYS A 26 -8.74 -2.36 1.35
CA LYS A 26 -7.50 -2.73 0.67
C LYS A 26 -6.82 -1.47 0.16
N ILE A 27 -5.55 -1.29 0.55
CA ILE A 27 -4.68 -0.24 0.01
C ILE A 27 -4.09 -0.73 -1.31
N ASN A 28 -4.10 0.11 -2.32
CA ASN A 28 -3.30 -0.03 -3.53
C ASN A 28 -2.17 0.99 -3.48
N VAL A 29 -0.97 0.57 -3.87
CA VAL A 29 0.22 1.43 -3.97
C VAL A 29 0.69 1.33 -5.41
N PHE A 30 0.94 2.48 -6.02
CA PHE A 30 1.65 2.60 -7.27
C PHE A 30 2.91 3.41 -7.04
N ALA A 31 4.01 3.05 -7.70
CA ALA A 31 5.22 3.84 -7.68
C ALA A 31 5.92 3.82 -9.04
N TYR A 32 6.57 4.92 -9.36
CA TYR A 32 7.39 5.08 -10.55
C TYR A 32 8.58 5.99 -10.24
N ALA A 33 9.57 5.98 -11.11
CA ALA A 33 10.69 6.92 -11.02
C ALA A 33 10.77 7.77 -12.27
N GLU A 34 10.99 9.06 -12.07
CA GLU A 34 11.10 10.06 -13.12
C GLU A 34 11.93 11.24 -12.61
N ALA A 35 12.75 11.83 -13.48
CA ALA A 35 13.52 13.05 -13.20
C ALA A 35 14.30 13.02 -11.85
N GLY A 36 14.95 11.90 -11.55
CA GLY A 36 15.73 11.73 -10.32
C GLY A 36 14.89 11.53 -9.05
N GLN A 37 13.58 11.34 -9.16
CA GLN A 37 12.66 11.14 -8.05
C GLN A 37 11.95 9.78 -8.12
N VAL A 38 11.60 9.24 -6.95
CA VAL A 38 10.58 8.21 -6.78
C VAL A 38 9.28 8.92 -6.43
N MET A 39 8.23 8.62 -7.19
CA MET A 39 6.89 9.16 -7.01
C MET A 39 5.95 8.03 -6.65
N THR A 40 5.05 8.27 -5.69
CA THR A 40 4.12 7.23 -5.21
C THR A 40 2.71 7.74 -5.09
N GLU A 41 1.75 6.86 -5.36
CA GLU A 41 0.32 7.09 -5.27
C GLU A 41 -0.31 5.97 -4.44
N SER A 42 -1.06 6.35 -3.41
CA SER A 42 -1.69 5.39 -2.49
C SER A 42 -3.18 5.69 -2.35
N TYR A 43 -4.00 4.68 -2.65
CA TYR A 43 -5.46 4.81 -2.65
C TYR A 43 -6.12 3.53 -2.14
N PHE A 44 -7.28 3.67 -1.49
CA PHE A 44 -8.13 2.55 -1.14
C PHE A 44 -8.79 1.97 -2.39
N ALA A 45 -9.30 0.74 -2.33
CA ALA A 45 -9.97 0.09 -3.45
C ALA A 45 -11.19 0.86 -4.00
N ASP A 46 -11.77 1.77 -3.22
CA ASP A 46 -12.86 2.67 -3.63
C ASP A 46 -12.37 4.00 -4.25
N GLY A 47 -11.05 4.15 -4.44
CA GLY A 47 -10.41 5.31 -5.07
C GLY A 47 -10.09 6.46 -4.11
N ARG A 48 -10.48 6.40 -2.83
CA ARG A 48 -10.13 7.46 -1.88
C ARG A 48 -8.62 7.44 -1.58
N PRO A 49 -7.96 8.61 -1.45
CA PRO A 49 -6.54 8.66 -1.12
C PRO A 49 -6.25 8.12 0.28
N VAL A 50 -5.13 7.42 0.43
CA VAL A 50 -4.61 6.97 1.72
C VAL A 50 -3.80 8.12 2.32
N LYS A 51 -4.44 8.94 3.15
CA LYS A 51 -3.85 10.19 3.68
C LYS A 51 -2.99 9.94 4.91
N GLN A 52 -1.95 10.76 5.10
CA GLN A 52 -1.15 10.85 6.32
C GLN A 52 -0.61 9.50 6.83
N SER A 53 -0.46 8.54 5.92
CA SER A 53 -0.07 7.16 6.23
C SER A 53 1.42 6.97 6.04
N ARG A 54 2.02 6.07 6.80
CA ARG A 54 3.47 5.88 6.82
C ARG A 54 3.93 5.24 5.51
N VAL A 55 4.97 5.81 4.92
CA VAL A 55 5.67 5.25 3.75
C VAL A 55 7.09 4.87 4.17
N ARG A 56 7.53 3.67 3.79
CA ARG A 56 8.91 3.21 3.99
C ARG A 56 9.48 2.70 2.68
N VAL A 57 10.73 3.06 2.42
CA VAL A 57 11.45 2.64 1.22
C VAL A 57 12.61 1.77 1.64
N TYR A 58 12.64 0.55 1.13
CA TYR A 58 13.69 -0.43 1.37
C TYR A 58 14.48 -0.72 0.09
N ASP A 59 15.75 -1.10 0.24
CA ASP A 59 16.55 -1.61 -0.87
C ASP A 59 16.39 -3.13 -1.06
N SER A 60 17.14 -3.72 -2.00
CA SER A 60 17.03 -5.16 -2.28
C SER A 60 17.57 -6.07 -1.17
N SER A 61 18.26 -5.50 -0.18
CA SER A 61 18.74 -6.20 1.02
C SER A 61 17.80 -6.05 2.22
N GLU A 62 16.60 -5.51 1.99
CA GLU A 62 15.60 -5.17 3.02
C GLU A 62 16.09 -4.10 4.00
N ALA A 63 17.13 -3.33 3.66
CA ALA A 63 17.59 -2.22 4.46
C ALA A 63 16.67 -1.01 4.26
N LEU A 64 16.19 -0.43 5.35
CA LEU A 64 15.38 0.79 5.32
C LEU A 64 16.25 1.98 4.88
N LEU A 65 15.90 2.60 3.76
CA LEU A 65 16.59 3.77 3.22
C LEU A 65 16.00 5.08 3.73
N LEU A 66 14.66 5.18 3.76
CA LEU A 66 13.96 6.36 4.27
C LEU A 66 12.52 6.03 4.72
N GLU A 67 11.97 6.94 5.52
CA GLU A 67 10.58 6.91 5.98
C GLU A 67 9.94 8.29 5.78
N GLY A 68 8.66 8.31 5.42
CA GLY A 68 7.86 9.52 5.23
C GLY A 68 6.37 9.27 5.45
N LYS A 69 5.53 10.19 4.99
CA LYS A 69 4.08 10.06 5.02
C LYS A 69 3.46 10.49 3.69
N THR A 70 2.35 9.87 3.33
CA THR A 70 1.51 10.36 2.25
C THR A 70 0.86 11.69 2.63
N ASP A 71 0.65 12.56 1.66
CA ASP A 71 -0.09 13.81 1.81
C ASP A 71 -1.62 13.58 1.73
N ASP A 72 -2.40 14.66 1.66
CA ASP A 72 -3.87 14.60 1.61
C ASP A 72 -4.43 14.10 0.27
N GLN A 73 -3.59 13.99 -0.76
CA GLN A 73 -3.89 13.38 -2.05
C GLN A 73 -3.40 11.93 -2.13
N GLY A 74 -2.80 11.40 -1.05
CA GLY A 74 -2.26 10.04 -1.01
C GLY A 74 -0.90 9.91 -1.70
N LEU A 75 -0.21 11.03 -1.93
CA LEU A 75 1.07 11.08 -2.63
C LEU A 75 2.24 11.10 -1.65
N PHE A 76 3.35 10.48 -2.04
CA PHE A 76 4.64 10.67 -1.38
C PHE A 76 5.75 10.61 -2.44
N ASN A 77 6.54 11.67 -2.53
CA ASN A 77 7.62 11.79 -3.49
C ASN A 77 8.93 12.05 -2.77
N CYS A 78 10.02 11.44 -3.22
CA CYS A 78 11.36 11.64 -2.68
C CYS A 78 12.42 11.55 -3.78
N PRO A 79 13.61 12.17 -3.60
CA PRO A 79 14.76 11.88 -4.47
C PRO A 79 15.08 10.39 -4.45
N ILE A 80 15.57 9.84 -5.57
CA ILE A 80 16.00 8.44 -5.65
C ILE A 80 17.09 8.19 -4.58
N PRO A 81 16.81 7.39 -3.54
CA PRO A 81 17.75 7.24 -2.42
C PRO A 81 18.92 6.30 -2.76
N LYS A 82 18.72 5.40 -3.72
CA LYS A 82 19.69 4.40 -4.15
C LYS A 82 19.28 3.84 -5.52
N VAL A 83 20.25 3.64 -6.42
CA VAL A 83 20.02 2.94 -7.69
C VAL A 83 19.98 1.42 -7.45
N ASP A 84 18.81 0.93 -7.09
CA ASP A 84 18.55 -0.46 -6.73
C ASP A 84 17.09 -0.85 -7.03
N THR A 85 16.73 -2.12 -6.82
CA THR A 85 15.32 -2.49 -6.68
C THR A 85 14.83 -1.98 -5.33
N LEU A 86 13.76 -1.18 -5.37
CA LEU A 86 13.18 -0.57 -4.17
C LEU A 86 11.85 -1.22 -3.83
N THR A 87 11.65 -1.54 -2.55
CA THR A 87 10.34 -1.93 -2.02
C THR A 87 9.72 -0.73 -1.32
N ILE A 88 8.57 -0.28 -1.81
CA ILE A 88 7.78 0.80 -1.24
C ILE A 88 6.69 0.18 -0.38
N GLU A 89 6.75 0.32 0.94
CA GLU A 89 5.70 -0.11 1.86
C GLU A 89 4.86 1.10 2.29
N VAL A 90 3.53 0.98 2.15
CA VAL A 90 2.59 1.96 2.69
C VAL A 90 1.74 1.28 3.75
N ARG A 91 1.71 1.88 4.95
CA ARG A 91 1.04 1.34 6.13
C ARG A 91 0.17 2.40 6.81
N GLU A 92 -1.08 2.06 7.01
CA GLU A 92 -2.07 2.84 7.76
C GLU A 92 -2.06 2.44 9.25
N LEU A 93 -2.60 3.29 10.12
CA LEU A 93 -2.52 3.14 11.58
C LEU A 93 -3.20 1.87 12.09
N LEU A 94 -4.30 1.45 11.47
CA LEU A 94 -5.05 0.25 11.87
C LEU A 94 -4.48 -1.06 11.31
N GLY A 95 -3.27 -1.01 10.73
CA GLY A 95 -2.52 -2.20 10.31
C GLY A 95 -2.72 -2.60 8.85
N HIS A 96 -3.57 -1.89 8.10
CA HIS A 96 -3.64 -2.07 6.65
C HIS A 96 -2.28 -1.71 6.03
N ARG A 97 -1.79 -2.57 5.14
CA ARG A 97 -0.54 -2.38 4.43
C ARG A 97 -0.64 -2.91 3.01
N ASN A 98 0.06 -2.24 2.10
CA ASN A 98 0.43 -2.84 0.82
C ASN A 98 1.85 -2.41 0.41
N THR A 99 2.43 -3.11 -0.57
CA THR A 99 3.77 -2.84 -1.10
C THR A 99 3.76 -2.71 -2.62
N TYR A 100 4.76 -1.98 -3.13
CA TYR A 100 5.07 -1.90 -4.56
C TYR A 100 6.57 -2.13 -4.77
N ILE A 101 6.93 -2.92 -5.79
CA ILE A 101 8.34 -3.18 -6.16
C ILE A 101 8.66 -2.32 -7.37
N LEU A 102 9.55 -1.35 -7.19
CA LEU A 102 10.09 -0.52 -8.25
C LEU A 102 11.46 -1.07 -8.66
N ARG A 103 11.60 -1.54 -9.90
CA ARG A 103 12.76 -2.33 -10.31
C ARG A 103 13.97 -1.45 -10.60
N LYS A 104 15.17 -1.98 -10.34
CA LYS A 104 16.44 -1.29 -10.61
C LYS A 104 16.56 -0.67 -12.01
N PRO A 105 16.14 -1.30 -13.12
CA PRO A 105 16.25 -0.68 -14.44
C PRO A 105 15.43 0.61 -14.57
N ASP A 106 14.24 0.63 -13.98
CA ASP A 106 13.33 1.78 -14.01
C ASP A 106 13.93 2.94 -13.18
N ILE A 107 14.52 2.63 -12.02
CA ILE A 107 15.28 3.60 -11.19
C ILE A 107 16.51 4.12 -11.93
N ALA A 108 17.29 3.24 -12.56
CA ALA A 108 18.52 3.59 -13.24
C ALA A 108 18.25 4.54 -14.41
N ALA A 109 17.21 4.26 -15.21
CA ALA A 109 16.78 5.12 -16.30
C ALA A 109 16.39 6.53 -15.80
N ALA A 110 15.61 6.60 -14.71
CA ALA A 110 15.18 7.87 -14.12
C ALA A 110 16.29 8.65 -13.40
N SER A 111 17.40 7.98 -13.03
CA SER A 111 18.55 8.61 -12.37
C SER A 111 19.53 9.26 -13.37
N MET A 112 19.38 8.99 -14.66
CA MET A 112 20.21 9.59 -15.69
C MET A 112 19.67 10.99 -16.01
N PRO A 113 20.55 12.02 -16.14
CA PRO A 113 20.12 13.31 -16.65
C PRO A 113 19.52 13.14 -18.04
N ALA A 114 18.44 13.88 -18.32
CA ALA A 114 17.85 13.92 -19.66
C ALA A 114 18.97 14.22 -20.67
N GLN A 115 19.25 13.28 -21.58
CA GLN A 115 20.24 13.51 -22.62
C GLN A 115 19.75 14.67 -23.47
N ASP A 116 20.48 15.79 -23.38
CA ASP A 116 20.35 16.97 -24.22
C ASP A 116 20.36 16.53 -25.69
N SER A 117 19.19 16.62 -26.33
CA SER A 117 19.04 16.34 -27.76
C SER A 117 19.58 17.55 -28.51
N ARG A 118 20.87 17.48 -28.83
CA ARG A 118 21.51 18.34 -29.83
C ARG A 118 20.79 18.27 -31.17
#